data_AF-A0A895A5A7-F1
#
_entry.id   AF-A0A895A5A7-F1
#
_cell.length_a   1.000
_cell.length_b   1.000
_cell.length_c   1.000
_cell.angle_alpha   90.00
_cell.angle_beta   90.00
_cell.angle_gamma   90.00
#
_symmetry.space_group_name_H-M   'P 1'
#
loop_
_entity.id
_entity.type
_entity.pdbx_description
1 polymer ?
#
loop_
_entity_poly.entity_id
_entity_poly.type
_entity_poly.pdbx_seq_one_letter_code
_entity_poly.pdbx_strand_id
1 'polypeptide(L)' 'MPKTLSIDEMGCEGCEDIVENALAGVAAVSDVDADHESGTVTVDGDATDDDLLRSVELAGYDAELADA' A
#
# COMPACT_ATOMS: atom_id res chain seq x y z
N MET A 1 14.58 0.70 2.87
CA MET A 1 13.99 1.88 3.52
C MET A 1 12.51 1.70 3.36
N PRO A 2 11.70 1.90 4.40
CA PRO A 2 10.26 1.81 4.26
C PRO A 2 9.79 2.92 3.32
N LYS A 3 8.80 2.59 2.49
CA LYS A 3 8.13 3.52 1.58
C LYS A 3 6.73 3.76 2.08
N THR A 4 6.26 4.99 1.95
CA THR A 4 4.92 5.37 2.38
C THR A 4 4.07 5.74 1.17
N LEU A 5 2.89 5.14 1.09
CA LEU A 5 1.88 5.37 0.08
C LEU A 5 0.65 6.00 0.75
N SER A 6 -0.03 6.92 0.09
CA SER A 6 -1.35 7.43 0.49
C SER A 6 -2.42 6.80 -0.38
N ILE A 7 -3.56 6.44 0.22
CA ILE A 7 -4.69 5.82 -0.47
C ILE A 7 -5.93 6.69 -0.24
N ASP A 8 -6.49 7.30 -1.29
CA ASP A 8 -7.61 8.24 -1.17
C ASP A 8 -8.89 7.64 -0.57
N GLU A 9 -9.16 6.35 -0.81
CA GLU A 9 -10.40 5.68 -0.36
C GLU A 9 -10.20 4.65 0.77
N MET A 10 -9.05 4.66 1.46
CA MET A 10 -8.79 3.74 2.58
C MET A 10 -9.36 4.26 3.90
N GLY A 11 -10.69 4.41 3.96
CA GLY A 11 -11.41 4.95 5.14
C GLY A 11 -12.16 3.91 5.97
N CYS A 12 -11.94 2.61 5.73
CA CYS A 12 -12.69 1.54 6.38
C CYS A 12 -11.78 0.36 6.76
N GLU A 13 -12.07 -0.34 7.87
CA GLU A 13 -11.29 -1.50 8.33
C GLU A 13 -11.15 -2.57 7.22
N GLY A 14 -12.22 -2.85 6.46
CA GLY A 14 -12.14 -3.80 5.35
C GLY A 14 -11.34 -3.30 4.14
N CYS A 15 -11.16 -1.99 4.00
CA CYS A 15 -10.37 -1.38 2.94
C CYS A 15 -8.87 -1.56 3.22
N GLU A 16 -8.49 -1.40 4.48
CA GLU A 16 -7.13 -1.67 4.99
C GLU A 16 -6.70 -3.11 4.68
N ASP A 17 -7.52 -4.09 5.09
CA ASP A 17 -7.24 -5.51 4.88
C ASP A 17 -6.98 -5.86 3.40
N ILE A 18 -7.74 -5.25 2.49
CA ILE A 18 -7.62 -5.52 1.05
C ILE A 18 -6.31 -4.96 0.51
N VAL A 19 -5.98 -3.71 0.87
CA VAL A 19 -4.76 -3.04 0.42
C VAL A 19 -3.52 -3.72 0.99
N GLU A 20 -3.54 -4.09 2.28
CA GLU A 20 -2.45 -4.80 2.94
C GLU A 20 -2.19 -6.16 2.26
N ASN A 21 -3.24 -6.95 2.02
CA ASN A 21 -3.10 -8.25 1.34
C ASN A 21 -2.60 -8.09 -0.11
N ALA A 22 -3.04 -7.06 -0.83
CA ALA A 22 -2.58 -6.80 -2.19
C ALA A 22 -1.07 -6.49 -2.23
N LEU A 23 -0.59 -5.67 -1.30
CA LEU A 23 0.82 -5.29 -1.20
C LEU A 23 1.68 -6.43 -0.66
N ALA A 24 1.19 -7.20 0.32
CA ALA A 24 1.88 -8.37 0.87
C ALA A 24 2.07 -9.47 -0.19
N GLY A 25 1.24 -9.48 -1.25
CA GLY A 25 1.38 -10.37 -2.40
C GLY A 25 2.50 -9.99 -3.38
N VAL A 26 3.08 -8.78 -3.27
CA VAL A 26 4.12 -8.30 -4.17
C VAL A 26 5.46 -8.96 -3.87
N ALA A 27 6.10 -9.52 -4.88
CA ALA A 27 7.44 -10.06 -4.74
C ALA A 27 8.42 -8.91 -4.40
N ALA A 28 9.25 -9.12 -3.37
CA ALA A 28 10.16 -8.13 -2.77
C ALA A 28 9.56 -7.21 -1.70
N VAL A 29 8.29 -7.39 -1.33
CA VAL A 29 7.76 -6.86 -0.07
C VAL A 29 8.10 -7.80 1.08
N SER A 30 8.57 -7.23 2.18
CA SER A 30 8.90 -7.94 3.43
C SER A 30 7.81 -7.74 4.47
N ASP A 31 7.34 -6.50 4.62
CA ASP A 31 6.31 -6.10 5.58
C ASP A 31 5.42 -5.01 4.96
N VAL A 32 4.16 -5.00 5.36
CA VAL A 32 3.16 -4.00 4.99
C VAL A 32 2.39 -3.63 6.25
N ASP A 33 2.17 -2.33 6.44
CA ASP A 33 1.39 -1.78 7.53
C ASP A 33 0.46 -0.73 6.92
N ALA A 34 -0.83 -1.03 6.87
CA ALA A 34 -1.84 -0.13 6.35
C ALA A 34 -2.60 0.51 7.52
N ASP A 35 -2.82 1.82 7.44
CA ASP A 35 -3.50 2.58 8.49
C ASP A 35 -4.65 3.39 7.88
N HIS A 36 -5.88 2.91 8.08
CA HIS A 36 -7.08 3.59 7.58
C HIS A 36 -7.43 4.87 8.37
N GLU A 37 -6.90 5.06 9.58
CA GLU A 37 -7.11 6.28 10.36
C GLU A 37 -6.30 7.44 9.76
N SER A 38 -5.08 7.15 9.30
CA SER A 38 -4.21 8.13 8.62
C SER A 38 -4.37 8.14 7.10
N GLY A 39 -4.95 7.09 6.51
CA GLY A 39 -5.10 6.94 5.06
C GLY A 39 -3.77 6.63 4.36
N THR A 40 -2.80 6.04 5.09
CA THR A 40 -1.46 5.77 4.57
C THR A 40 -1.06 4.32 4.76
N VAL A 41 -0.17 3.84 3.90
CA VAL A 41 0.39 2.49 3.95
C VAL A 41 1.90 2.56 3.93
N THR A 42 2.54 1.93 4.90
CA THR A 42 3.97 1.77 4.96
C THR A 42 4.34 0.39 4.43
N VAL A 43 5.25 0.34 3.47
CA VAL A 43 5.77 -0.90 2.89
C VAL A 43 7.27 -0.98 3.14
N ASP A 44 7.72 -2.07 3.74
CA ASP A 44 9.14 -2.38 3.86
C ASP A 44 9.53 -3.48 2.87
N GLY A 45 10.63 -3.26 2.16
CA GLY A 45 11.13 -4.19 1.15
C GLY A 45 11.97 -3.51 0.06
N ASP A 46 12.24 -4.28 -0.99
CA ASP A 46 12.96 -3.86 -2.19
C ASP A 46 12.01 -3.67 -3.39
N ALA A 47 10.69 -3.73 -3.17
CA ALA A 47 9.69 -3.49 -4.18
C ALA A 47 9.80 -2.08 -4.78
N THR A 48 9.58 -1.98 -6.09
CA THR A 48 9.61 -0.69 -6.80
C THR A 48 8.30 0.06 -6.62
N ASP A 49 8.33 1.39 -6.77
CA ASP A 49 7.14 2.21 -6.62
C ASP A 49 6.05 1.80 -7.62
N ASP A 50 6.45 1.56 -8.88
CA ASP A 50 5.58 1.04 -9.93
C ASP A 50 4.93 -0.30 -9.55
N ASP A 51 5.67 -1.24 -8.94
CA ASP A 51 5.11 -2.53 -8.54
C ASP A 51 4.07 -2.38 -7.42
N LEU A 52 4.34 -1.50 -6.45
CA LEU A 52 3.42 -1.23 -5.34
C LEU A 52 2.14 -0.56 -5.84
N LEU A 53 2.28 0.53 -6.61
CA LEU A 53 1.16 1.26 -7.20
C LEU A 53 0.30 0.34 -8.07
N ARG A 54 0.94 -0.50 -8.89
CA ARG A 54 0.24 -1.46 -9.75
C ARG A 54 -0.50 -2.52 -8.95
N SER A 55 0.04 -3.00 -7.84
CA SER A 55 -0.65 -3.98 -6.99
C SER A 55 -1.91 -3.40 -6.38
N VAL A 56 -1.85 -2.15 -5.93
CA VAL A 56 -3.01 -1.44 -5.37
C VAL A 56 -4.06 -1.16 -6.45
N GLU A 57 -3.64 -0.75 -7.65
CA GLU A 57 -4.55 -0.58 -8.82
C GLU A 57 -5.28 -1.88 -9.17
N LEU A 58 -4.58 -3.03 -9.10
CA LEU A 58 -5.18 -4.35 -9.33
C LEU A 58 -6.20 -4.74 -8.25
N ALA A 59 -6.05 -4.22 -7.03
CA ALA A 59 -7.02 -4.38 -5.96
C ALA A 59 -8.24 -3.43 -6.11
N GLY A 60 -8.18 -2.49 -7.06
CA GLY A 60 -9.25 -1.52 -7.33
C GLY A 60 -9.13 -0.22 -6.53
N TYR A 61 -7.94 0.10 -6.05
CA TYR A 61 -7.64 1.32 -5.32
C TYR A 61 -6.59 2.15 -6.05
N ASP A 62 -6.63 3.47 -5.86
CA ASP A 62 -5.59 4.37 -6.32
C ASP A 62 -4.66 4.72 -5.15
N ALA A 63 -3.35 4.68 -5.41
CA ALA A 63 -2.31 5.01 -4.45
C ALA A 63 -1.39 6.10 -5.01
N GLU A 64 -0.85 6.93 -4.13
CA GLU A 64 0.20 7.89 -4.46
C GLU A 64 1.37 7.78 -3.48
N LEU A 65 2.58 8.10 -3.92
CA LEU A 65 3.74 8.14 -3.02
C LEU A 65 3.61 9.33 -2.06
N ALA A 66 3.52 9.04 -0.77
CA ALA A 66 3.39 10.07 0.27
C ALA A 66 4.75 10.69 0.65
N ASP A 67 5.84 9.94 0.49
CA ASP A 67 7.21 10.40 0.73
C ASP A 67 7.95 10.46 -0.62
N ALA A 68 8.01 11.65 -1.21
CA ALA A 68 8.75 11.96 -2.45
C ALA A 68 9.87 12.98 -2.18
#